data_AF-D7KGJ4-F1
#
_entry.id   AF-D7KGJ4-F1
#
_cell.length_a   1.000
_cell.length_b   1.000
_cell.length_c   1.000
_cell.angle_alpha   90.00
_cell.angle_beta   90.00
_cell.angle_gamma   90.00
#
_symmetry.space_group_name_H-M   'P 1'
#
loop_
_entity.id
_entity.type
_entity.pdbx_description
1 polymer ?
#
loop_
_entity_poly.entity_id
_entity_poly.type
_entity_poly.pdbx_seq_one_letter_code
_entity_poly.pdbx_strand_id
1 'polypeptide(L)'
;MRISKDDENEVRAICNPSTGQYAILPPDLKSTLRSCNGFLGFDPIGMQFKVLVLNRRVDGELFYQILTLGTENMRWREIEFPSFSGLVSEMICINGVLYYINHKTIGCFDVRSEKFKFLNQNPDCLTSWSTKMINYKGKFGVINLEDNYARGFPLKLRIWVLDNVEKQEWTTYAYTLRAENIVKDKSYIYVVGVTASGEIVLAKMNAYKPFYVFYFNPEKNTLQSVEIQGVREEDEWFYDHRVYYFVDHVEDLRFDVMKTTYAATSISPPEHNTSTSSREDHQVRTVAHRHRFESVNKFDALCLLEDD
;
A
#
# COMPACT_ATOMS: atom_id res chain seq x y z
N MET A 1 -11.14 -0.21 2.96
CA MET A 1 -11.56 -1.00 4.14
C MET A 1 -12.93 -1.61 3.90
N ARG A 2 -13.29 -2.71 4.59
CA ARG A 2 -14.66 -3.24 4.65
C ARG A 2 -15.15 -3.30 6.09
N ILE A 3 -16.43 -3.01 6.27
CA ILE A 3 -17.10 -3.00 7.56
C ILE A 3 -18.30 -3.93 7.45
N SER A 4 -18.42 -4.88 8.38
CA SER A 4 -19.63 -5.70 8.55
C SER A 4 -20.34 -5.20 9.80
N LYS A 5 -21.64 -4.92 9.72
CA LYS A 5 -22.46 -4.67 10.92
C LYS A 5 -23.12 -5.94 11.45
N ASP A 6 -23.40 -6.89 10.56
CA ASP A 6 -23.83 -8.26 10.78
C ASP A 6 -23.49 -9.02 9.48
N ASP A 7 -23.18 -10.32 9.54
CA ASP A 7 -22.54 -11.17 8.50
C ASP A 7 -23.16 -11.16 7.07
N GLU A 8 -24.20 -10.38 6.80
CA GLU A 8 -24.92 -10.36 5.53
C GLU A 8 -24.69 -9.12 4.63
N ASN A 9 -24.03 -8.05 5.09
CA ASN A 9 -23.74 -6.89 4.22
C ASN A 9 -22.37 -6.25 4.51
N GLU A 10 -21.29 -6.82 3.95
CA GLU A 10 -19.99 -6.15 3.91
C GLU A 10 -20.09 -4.86 3.08
N VAL A 11 -19.92 -3.69 3.70
CA VAL A 11 -19.85 -2.40 3.00
C VAL A 11 -18.41 -1.92 2.85
N ARG A 12 -18.11 -1.24 1.75
CA ARG A 12 -16.81 -0.63 1.51
C ARG A 12 -16.72 0.73 2.18
N ALA A 13 -15.57 1.01 2.79
CA ALA A 13 -15.30 2.31 3.40
C ALA A 13 -13.88 2.80 3.06
N ILE A 14 -13.75 4.12 2.97
CA ILE A 14 -12.48 4.83 2.97
C ILE A 14 -12.27 5.39 4.36
N CYS A 15 -11.06 5.24 4.88
CA CYS A 15 -10.70 5.69 6.22
C CYS A 15 -9.51 6.65 6.12
N ASN A 16 -9.54 7.70 6.92
CA ASN A 16 -8.37 8.50 7.24
C ASN A 16 -7.68 7.85 8.47
N PRO A 17 -6.52 7.21 8.31
CA PRO A 17 -5.86 6.52 9.42
C PRO A 17 -5.40 7.46 10.54
N SER A 18 -5.15 8.74 10.23
CA SER A 18 -4.71 9.75 11.19
C SER A 18 -5.83 10.33 12.03
N THR A 19 -7.05 10.39 11.51
CA THR A 19 -8.21 10.88 12.28
C THR A 19 -9.11 9.75 12.77
N GLY A 20 -8.96 8.54 12.22
CA GLY A 20 -9.86 7.41 12.44
C GLY A 20 -11.24 7.59 11.80
N GLN A 21 -11.49 8.72 11.11
CA GLN A 21 -12.74 8.99 10.43
C GLN A 21 -12.87 8.11 9.18
N TYR A 22 -14.08 7.68 8.87
CA TYR A 22 -14.34 6.90 7.66
C TYR A 22 -15.65 7.28 6.99
N ALA A 23 -15.68 7.15 5.66
CA ALA A 23 -16.88 7.31 4.85
C ALA A 23 -17.24 5.98 4.20
N ILE A 24 -18.52 5.64 4.23
CA ILE A 24 -19.07 4.46 3.56
C ILE A 24 -19.24 4.81 2.08
N LEU A 25 -18.72 3.96 1.20
CA LEU A 25 -18.89 4.12 -0.25
C LEU A 25 -20.29 3.64 -0.67
N PRO A 26 -20.83 4.16 -1.79
CA PRO A 26 -22.04 3.62 -2.39
C PRO A 26 -21.91 2.08 -2.57
N PRO A 27 -23.02 1.33 -2.47
CA PRO A 27 -23.00 -0.10 -2.74
C PRO A 27 -22.44 -0.39 -4.13
N ASP A 28 -21.50 -1.32 -4.25
CA ASP A 28 -21.01 -1.80 -5.54
C ASP A 28 -22.08 -2.64 -6.26
N LEU A 29 -21.89 -2.91 -7.56
CA LEU A 29 -22.84 -3.76 -8.29
C LEU A 29 -22.76 -5.15 -7.68
N LYS A 30 -23.92 -5.74 -7.33
CA LYS A 30 -24.05 -7.02 -6.61
C LYS A 30 -23.08 -8.08 -7.16
N SER A 31 -21.98 -8.33 -6.45
CA SER A 31 -21.19 -9.55 -6.59
C SER A 31 -21.77 -10.59 -5.63
N THR A 32 -22.08 -11.78 -6.12
CA THR A 32 -22.66 -12.87 -5.32
C THR A 32 -21.64 -13.60 -4.44
N LEU A 33 -20.35 -13.29 -4.59
CA LEU A 33 -19.26 -13.92 -3.86
C LEU A 33 -18.30 -12.86 -3.32
N ARG A 34 -17.66 -13.19 -2.18
CA ARG A 34 -16.69 -12.38 -1.44
C ARG A 34 -15.85 -11.54 -2.40
N SER A 35 -16.22 -10.27 -2.52
CA SER A 35 -15.58 -9.32 -3.42
C SER A 35 -14.07 -9.24 -3.13
N CYS A 36 -13.24 -8.85 -4.11
CA CYS A 36 -11.78 -8.75 -3.94
C CYS A 36 -11.34 -7.32 -3.54
N ASN A 37 -10.03 -7.15 -3.30
CA ASN A 37 -9.38 -5.93 -2.81
C ASN A 37 -9.86 -4.64 -3.52
N GLY A 38 -9.79 -3.51 -2.82
CA GLY A 38 -10.19 -2.21 -3.35
C GLY A 38 -9.04 -1.23 -3.26
N PHE A 39 -8.57 -0.78 -4.41
CA PHE A 39 -7.37 0.04 -4.57
C PHE A 39 -7.73 1.51 -4.77
N LEU A 40 -6.98 2.40 -4.14
CA LEU A 40 -7.19 3.84 -4.25
C LEU A 40 -6.12 4.46 -5.15
N GLY A 41 -6.57 5.10 -6.22
CA GLY A 41 -5.73 5.90 -7.12
C GLY A 41 -6.05 7.38 -7.01
N PHE A 42 -5.07 8.22 -7.32
CA PHE A 42 -5.22 9.68 -7.32
C PHE A 42 -4.73 10.24 -8.64
N ASP A 43 -5.55 11.05 -9.30
CA ASP A 43 -5.16 11.89 -10.44
C ASP A 43 -4.64 13.22 -9.89
N PRO A 44 -3.32 13.49 -9.94
CA PRO A 44 -2.75 14.72 -9.42
C PRO A 44 -3.12 15.95 -10.26
N ILE A 45 -3.51 15.78 -11.54
CA ILE A 45 -3.85 16.91 -12.41
C ILE A 45 -5.32 17.30 -12.23
N GLY A 46 -6.21 16.31 -12.20
CA GLY A 46 -7.63 16.52 -11.89
C GLY A 46 -7.92 16.71 -10.40
N MET A 47 -6.92 16.53 -9.53
CA MET A 47 -7.04 16.54 -8.07
C MET A 47 -8.17 15.62 -7.57
N GLN A 48 -8.25 14.42 -8.13
CA GLN A 48 -9.40 13.55 -7.95
C GLN A 48 -8.99 12.13 -7.60
N PHE A 49 -9.64 11.57 -6.59
CA PHE A 49 -9.47 10.18 -6.20
C PHE A 49 -10.43 9.27 -6.96
N LYS A 50 -9.93 8.09 -7.31
CA LYS A 50 -10.73 7.00 -7.88
C LYS A 50 -10.46 5.70 -7.14
N VAL A 51 -11.51 4.96 -6.85
CA VAL A 51 -11.45 3.64 -6.20
C VAL A 51 -11.66 2.58 -7.26
N LEU A 52 -10.70 1.70 -7.43
CA LEU A 52 -10.76 0.54 -8.30
C LEU A 52 -11.05 -0.71 -7.48
N VAL A 53 -12.06 -1.48 -7.88
CA VAL A 53 -12.47 -2.70 -7.18
C VAL A 53 -12.48 -3.86 -8.16
N LEU A 54 -11.94 -4.99 -7.74
CA LEU A 54 -12.07 -6.27 -8.43
C LEU A 54 -13.27 -7.05 -7.87
N ASN A 55 -14.20 -7.41 -8.75
CA ASN A 55 -15.39 -8.19 -8.45
C ASN A 55 -15.44 -9.48 -9.27
N ARG A 56 -16.29 -10.41 -8.84
CA ARG A 56 -16.53 -11.70 -9.52
C ARG A 56 -18.03 -11.89 -9.77
N ARG A 57 -18.38 -12.21 -11.01
CA ARG A 57 -19.75 -12.55 -11.44
C ARG A 57 -20.11 -13.98 -11.01
N VAL A 58 -21.39 -14.32 -11.14
CA VAL A 58 -21.92 -15.66 -10.78
C VAL A 58 -21.28 -16.77 -11.61
N ASP A 59 -21.02 -16.50 -12.88
CA ASP A 59 -20.35 -17.40 -13.83
C ASP A 59 -18.83 -17.53 -13.60
N GLY A 60 -18.29 -16.80 -12.62
CA GLY A 60 -16.87 -16.82 -12.27
C GLY A 60 -16.04 -15.76 -13.00
N GLU A 61 -16.61 -14.98 -13.92
CA GLU A 61 -15.90 -13.93 -14.63
C GLU A 61 -15.48 -12.80 -13.68
N LEU A 62 -14.22 -12.37 -13.80
CA LEU A 62 -13.68 -11.25 -13.04
C LEU A 62 -13.93 -9.95 -13.81
N PHE A 63 -14.43 -8.94 -13.12
CA PHE A 63 -14.65 -7.61 -13.69
C PHE A 63 -14.19 -6.52 -12.72
N TYR A 64 -13.83 -5.37 -13.27
CA TYR A 64 -13.41 -4.23 -12.48
C TYR A 64 -14.49 -3.17 -12.46
N GLN A 65 -14.65 -2.55 -11.30
CA GLN A 65 -15.48 -1.37 -11.15
C GLN A 65 -14.63 -0.21 -10.66
N ILE A 66 -14.97 0.97 -11.14
CA ILE A 66 -14.33 2.19 -10.71
C ILE A 66 -15.39 3.16 -10.18
N LEU A 67 -15.03 3.83 -9.09
CA LEU A 67 -15.80 4.90 -8.48
C LEU A 67 -14.94 6.14 -8.42
N THR A 68 -15.47 7.26 -8.88
CA THR A 68 -14.81 8.56 -8.75
C THR A 68 -15.35 9.27 -7.52
N LEU A 69 -14.47 9.69 -6.62
CA LEU A 69 -14.85 10.37 -5.38
C LEU A 69 -15.05 11.87 -5.60
N GLY A 70 -15.94 12.49 -4.82
CA GLY A 70 -16.12 13.95 -4.85
C GLY A 70 -17.00 14.47 -5.98
N THR A 71 -17.73 13.60 -6.68
CA THR A 71 -18.69 14.01 -7.71
C THR A 71 -20.11 14.04 -7.14
N GLU A 72 -20.99 14.91 -7.66
CA GLU A 72 -22.39 14.97 -7.21
C GLU A 72 -23.12 13.63 -7.38
N ASN A 73 -22.73 12.84 -8.39
CA ASN A 73 -23.31 11.53 -8.71
C ASN A 73 -22.26 10.42 -8.59
N MET A 74 -21.82 10.15 -7.36
CA MET A 74 -20.93 9.02 -7.06
C MET A 74 -21.62 7.68 -7.40
N ARG A 75 -21.26 7.10 -8.54
CA ARG A 75 -21.76 5.81 -8.99
C ARG A 75 -20.62 4.91 -9.46
N TRP A 76 -20.74 3.63 -9.14
CA TRP A 76 -19.87 2.62 -9.72
C TRP A 76 -20.17 2.44 -11.20
N ARG A 77 -19.11 2.28 -11.97
CA ARG A 77 -19.21 1.84 -13.36
C ARG A 77 -18.21 0.74 -13.63
N GLU A 78 -18.61 -0.17 -14.49
CA GLU A 78 -17.75 -1.23 -14.97
C GLU A 78 -16.71 -0.66 -15.95
N ILE A 79 -15.51 -1.20 -15.88
CA ILE A 79 -14.46 -0.93 -16.87
C ILE A 79 -13.95 -2.25 -17.41
N GLU A 80 -13.70 -2.28 -18.72
CA GLU A 80 -13.05 -3.41 -19.35
C GLU A 80 -11.61 -3.46 -18.89
N PHE A 81 -11.26 -4.58 -18.27
CA PHE A 81 -9.90 -4.84 -17.86
C PHE A 81 -9.32 -5.90 -18.80
N PRO A 82 -8.11 -5.68 -19.36
CA PRO A 82 -7.46 -6.69 -20.19
C PRO A 82 -7.36 -8.04 -19.47
N SER A 83 -7.88 -9.09 -20.13
CA SER A 83 -8.14 -10.42 -19.57
C SER A 83 -7.03 -10.92 -18.63
N PHE A 84 -7.43 -11.21 -17.39
CA PHE A 84 -6.56 -11.71 -16.33
C PHE A 84 -6.70 -13.21 -16.13
N SER A 85 -5.60 -13.83 -15.69
CA SER A 85 -5.59 -15.22 -15.17
C SER A 85 -5.44 -15.30 -13.63
N GLY A 86 -5.53 -14.18 -12.89
CA GLY A 86 -5.26 -14.18 -11.45
C GLY A 86 -5.77 -12.97 -10.67
N LEU A 87 -5.72 -13.08 -9.34
CA LEU A 87 -6.05 -12.01 -8.40
C LEU A 87 -4.85 -11.09 -8.19
N VAL A 88 -5.03 -9.79 -8.33
CA VAL A 88 -4.01 -8.79 -7.98
C VAL A 88 -3.95 -8.65 -6.46
N SER A 89 -2.78 -8.95 -5.87
CA SER A 89 -2.58 -8.92 -4.41
C SER A 89 -2.25 -7.53 -3.86
N GLU A 90 -1.63 -6.68 -4.67
CA GLU A 90 -1.14 -5.35 -4.31
C GLU A 90 -1.16 -4.42 -5.53
N MET A 91 -1.50 -3.14 -5.32
CA MET A 91 -1.34 -2.05 -6.28
C MET A 91 -0.71 -0.84 -5.56
N ILE A 92 0.07 -0.04 -6.29
CA ILE A 92 0.65 1.21 -5.78
C ILE A 92 0.34 2.35 -6.76
N CYS A 93 -0.07 3.51 -6.25
CA CYS A 93 -0.31 4.70 -7.07
C CYS A 93 0.94 5.59 -7.05
N ILE A 94 1.49 5.90 -8.23
CA ILE A 94 2.68 6.74 -8.42
C ILE A 94 2.43 7.66 -9.62
N ASN A 95 2.61 8.96 -9.42
CA ASN A 95 2.32 10.07 -10.34
C ASN A 95 1.08 9.90 -11.23
N GLY A 96 -0.08 9.58 -10.65
CA GLY A 96 -1.32 9.41 -11.42
C GLY A 96 -1.50 8.05 -12.08
N VAL A 97 -0.59 7.11 -11.87
CA VAL A 97 -0.62 5.77 -12.45
C VAL A 97 -0.69 4.73 -11.34
N LEU A 98 -1.67 3.82 -11.41
CA LEU A 98 -1.73 2.63 -10.58
C LEU A 98 -0.89 1.52 -11.22
N TYR A 99 0.17 1.13 -10.55
CA TYR A 99 1.02 0.00 -10.92
C TYR A 99 0.61 -1.25 -10.18
N TYR A 100 0.63 -2.38 -10.87
CA TYR A 100 0.34 -3.68 -10.29
C TYR A 100 1.14 -4.78 -10.97
N ILE A 101 1.42 -5.84 -10.21
CA ILE A 101 2.03 -7.06 -10.74
C ILE A 101 0.94 -8.09 -10.97
N ASN A 102 0.94 -8.68 -12.16
CA ASN A 102 0.11 -9.82 -12.49
C ASN A 102 0.95 -10.90 -13.17
N HIS A 103 1.07 -12.05 -12.51
CA HIS A 103 2.00 -13.12 -12.89
C HIS A 103 3.41 -12.56 -13.12
N LYS A 104 3.84 -12.47 -14.38
CA LYS A 104 5.17 -11.99 -14.78
C LYS A 104 5.12 -10.61 -15.46
N THR A 105 3.98 -9.93 -15.45
CA THR A 105 3.80 -8.66 -16.17
C THR A 105 3.49 -7.53 -15.19
N ILE A 106 4.05 -6.35 -15.46
CA ILE A 106 3.68 -5.12 -14.76
C ILE A 106 2.60 -4.43 -15.59
N GLY A 107 1.44 -4.25 -14.99
CA GLY A 107 0.39 -3.45 -15.57
C GLY A 107 0.36 -2.06 -14.96
N CYS A 108 -0.01 -1.10 -15.79
CA CYS A 108 -0.15 0.31 -15.48
C CYS A 108 -1.59 0.70 -15.81
N PHE A 109 -2.25 1.40 -14.89
CA PHE A 109 -3.55 2.00 -15.11
C PHE A 109 -3.44 3.50 -14.89
N ASP A 110 -3.58 4.27 -15.95
CA ASP A 110 -3.61 5.73 -15.87
C ASP A 110 -4.92 6.16 -15.20
N VAL A 111 -4.84 6.76 -14.01
CA VAL A 111 -6.03 7.06 -13.19
C VAL A 111 -6.94 8.08 -13.89
N ARG A 112 -6.37 9.00 -14.66
CA ARG A 112 -7.13 10.08 -15.28
C ARG A 112 -7.92 9.61 -16.49
N SER A 113 -7.20 9.07 -17.47
CA SER A 113 -7.73 8.57 -18.74
C SER A 113 -8.35 7.19 -18.63
N GLU A 114 -8.04 6.46 -17.56
CA GLU A 114 -8.54 5.13 -17.24
C GLU A 114 -8.18 4.08 -18.27
N LYS A 115 -6.97 4.22 -18.80
CA LYS A 115 -6.41 3.34 -19.82
C LYS A 115 -5.36 2.44 -19.22
N PHE A 116 -5.36 1.20 -19.71
CA PHE A 116 -4.35 0.20 -19.36
C PHE A 116 -3.16 0.27 -20.31
N LYS A 117 -1.98 0.11 -19.75
CA LYS A 117 -0.72 -0.12 -20.46
C LYS A 117 0.02 -1.26 -19.77
N PHE A 118 0.70 -2.10 -20.54
CA PHE A 118 1.54 -3.17 -20.00
C PHE A 118 2.98 -2.90 -20.34
N LEU A 119 3.86 -3.14 -19.36
CA LEU A 119 5.30 -3.11 -19.58
C LEU A 119 5.77 -4.51 -19.96
N ASN A 120 6.59 -4.59 -21.00
CA ASN A 120 7.24 -5.85 -21.35
C ASN A 120 8.34 -6.10 -20.30
N GLN A 121 8.43 -7.36 -19.90
CA GLN A 121 9.01 -7.77 -18.63
C GLN A 121 10.53 -7.51 -18.57
N ASN A 122 11.05 -7.16 -17.39
CA ASN A 122 12.39 -7.61 -17.01
C ASN A 122 12.21 -8.93 -16.24
N PRO A 123 12.59 -10.09 -16.82
CA PRO A 123 12.26 -11.39 -16.26
C PRO A 123 12.83 -11.64 -14.87
N ASP A 124 13.88 -10.93 -14.46
CA ASP A 124 14.57 -11.16 -13.19
C ASP A 124 13.85 -10.52 -11.99
N CYS A 125 13.08 -9.45 -12.20
CA CYS A 125 12.53 -8.64 -11.11
C CYS A 125 11.27 -9.24 -10.45
N LEU A 126 10.55 -10.18 -11.10
CA LEU A 126 9.27 -10.72 -10.62
C LEU A 126 9.34 -12.21 -10.24
N THR A 127 10.53 -12.70 -9.89
CA THR A 127 10.79 -14.14 -9.66
C THR A 127 10.56 -14.58 -8.23
N SER A 128 10.38 -13.65 -7.28
CA SER A 128 10.38 -13.95 -5.84
C SER A 128 9.01 -13.79 -5.19
N TRP A 129 8.69 -14.63 -4.20
CA TRP A 129 7.51 -14.42 -3.34
C TRP A 129 7.68 -13.24 -2.36
N SER A 130 8.90 -12.71 -2.20
CA SER A 130 9.18 -11.49 -1.41
C SER A 130 9.17 -10.21 -2.24
N THR A 131 8.70 -10.30 -3.49
CA THR A 131 8.61 -9.14 -4.38
C THR A 131 7.71 -8.07 -3.77
N LYS A 132 8.27 -6.88 -3.55
CA LYS A 132 7.56 -5.71 -3.06
C LYS A 132 7.62 -4.58 -4.09
N MET A 133 6.46 -4.06 -4.49
CA MET A 133 6.40 -2.83 -5.29
C MET A 133 6.66 -1.62 -4.40
N ILE A 134 7.40 -0.65 -4.94
CA ILE A 134 7.80 0.55 -4.21
C ILE A 134 7.66 1.79 -5.09
N ASN A 135 7.43 2.92 -4.42
CA ASN A 135 7.66 4.24 -4.98
C ASN A 135 9.08 4.67 -4.59
N TYR A 136 10.01 4.66 -5.52
CA TYR A 136 11.39 5.10 -5.29
C TYR A 136 11.58 6.49 -5.88
N LYS A 137 11.44 7.53 -5.06
CA LYS A 137 11.61 8.94 -5.47
C LYS A 137 10.76 9.31 -6.70
N GLY A 138 9.48 8.94 -6.68
CA GLY A 138 8.53 9.18 -7.77
C GLY A 138 8.61 8.19 -8.93
N LYS A 139 9.50 7.20 -8.88
CA LYS A 139 9.63 6.16 -9.91
C LYS A 139 9.09 4.84 -9.42
N PHE A 140 8.46 4.08 -10.33
CA PHE A 140 8.07 2.71 -10.03
C PHE A 140 9.31 1.84 -9.84
N GLY A 141 9.34 1.07 -8.76
CA GLY A 141 10.38 0.11 -8.52
C GLY A 141 9.87 -1.17 -7.88
N VAL A 142 10.73 -2.18 -7.89
CA VAL A 142 10.49 -3.48 -7.28
C VAL A 142 11.70 -3.87 -6.45
N ILE A 143 11.48 -4.41 -5.26
CA ILE A 143 12.53 -4.97 -4.41
C ILE A 143 12.27 -6.46 -4.19
N ASN A 144 13.32 -7.26 -4.35
CA ASN A 144 13.36 -8.66 -3.94
C ASN A 144 14.36 -8.84 -2.81
N LEU A 145 13.95 -9.58 -1.79
CA LEU A 145 14.87 -10.17 -0.82
C LEU A 145 15.31 -11.54 -1.37
N GLU A 146 16.61 -11.71 -1.62
CA GLU A 146 17.16 -13.01 -1.99
C GLU A 146 17.30 -13.87 -0.73
N ASP A 147 17.04 -15.18 -0.84
CA ASP A 147 17.15 -16.14 0.26
C ASP A 147 16.14 -15.91 1.41
N ASN A 148 14.85 -15.74 1.08
CA ASN A 148 13.71 -15.56 2.01
C ASN A 148 13.56 -16.58 3.16
N TYR A 149 14.40 -17.62 3.21
CA TYR A 149 14.41 -18.62 4.28
C TYR A 149 15.37 -18.25 5.43
N ALA A 150 16.21 -17.23 5.26
CA ALA A 150 17.06 -16.72 6.33
C ALA A 150 16.23 -15.85 7.29
N ARG A 151 15.99 -16.36 8.50
CA ARG A 151 15.39 -15.63 9.62
C ARG A 151 16.41 -14.67 10.24
N GLY A 152 16.84 -13.67 9.48
CA GLY A 152 17.76 -12.62 9.93
C GLY A 152 18.85 -12.24 8.93
N PHE A 153 19.80 -11.42 9.39
CA PHE A 153 20.93 -10.92 8.59
C PHE A 153 22.00 -11.99 8.35
N PRO A 154 22.78 -11.91 7.24
CA PRO A 154 22.74 -10.85 6.23
C PRO A 154 21.52 -10.97 5.29
N LEU A 155 20.95 -9.81 4.93
CA LEU A 155 19.86 -9.73 3.96
C LEU A 155 20.42 -9.30 2.62
N LYS A 156 20.06 -9.99 1.54
CA LYS A 156 20.44 -9.60 0.18
C LYS A 156 19.24 -8.96 -0.50
N LEU A 157 19.42 -7.74 -1.00
CA LEU A 157 18.40 -6.99 -1.72
C LEU A 157 18.81 -6.87 -3.17
N ARG A 158 17.87 -7.15 -4.08
CA ARG A 158 17.90 -6.61 -5.44
C ARG A 158 16.79 -5.61 -5.63
N ILE A 159 17.12 -4.49 -6.26
CA ILE A 159 16.22 -3.39 -6.52
C ILE A 159 16.23 -3.14 -8.02
N TRP A 160 15.05 -3.00 -8.62
CA TRP A 160 14.87 -2.54 -9.99
C TRP A 160 14.06 -1.27 -9.96
N VAL A 161 14.56 -0.19 -10.58
CA VAL A 161 13.86 1.09 -10.70
C VAL A 161 13.61 1.36 -12.18
N LEU A 162 12.37 1.67 -12.53
CA LEU A 162 11.97 2.02 -13.88
C LEU A 162 12.29 3.50 -14.12
N ASP A 163 13.37 3.77 -14.85
CA ASP A 163 13.81 5.15 -15.12
C ASP A 163 13.04 5.81 -16.24
N ASN A 164 12.64 5.02 -17.24
CA ASN A 164 11.85 5.50 -18.36
C ASN A 164 10.74 4.51 -18.70
N VAL A 165 9.49 4.90 -18.48
CA VAL A 165 8.31 4.06 -18.73
C VAL A 165 8.11 3.77 -20.23
N GLU A 166 8.38 4.75 -21.10
CA GLU A 166 8.18 4.60 -22.54
C GLU A 166 9.22 3.70 -23.18
N LYS A 167 10.48 3.87 -22.80
CA LYS A 167 11.60 3.05 -23.29
C LYS A 167 11.78 1.75 -22.52
N GLN A 168 11.09 1.60 -21.38
CA GLN A 168 11.22 0.47 -20.46
C GLN A 168 12.67 0.27 -19.99
N GLU A 169 13.36 1.37 -19.70
CA GLU A 169 14.73 1.38 -19.19
C GLU A 169 14.74 1.18 -17.67
N TRP A 170 15.51 0.21 -17.21
CA TRP A 170 15.60 -0.18 -15.81
C TRP A 170 17.02 0.01 -15.29
N THR A 171 17.15 0.62 -14.12
CA THR A 171 18.39 0.54 -13.34
C THR A 171 18.25 -0.51 -12.24
N THR A 172 19.29 -1.34 -12.08
CA THR A 172 19.33 -2.41 -11.10
C THR A 172 20.40 -2.15 -10.05
N TYR A 173 20.08 -2.41 -8.79
CA TYR A 173 20.99 -2.32 -7.66
C TYR A 173 20.98 -3.62 -6.86
N ALA A 174 22.11 -3.96 -6.26
CA ALA A 174 22.24 -5.12 -5.38
C ALA A 174 22.99 -4.73 -4.10
N TYR A 175 22.42 -5.08 -2.95
CA TYR A 175 22.97 -4.75 -1.64
C TYR A 175 22.99 -5.97 -0.73
N THR A 176 23.99 -6.05 0.15
CA THR A 176 24.02 -7.00 1.26
C THR A 176 23.99 -6.22 2.56
N LEU A 177 22.85 -6.26 3.24
CA LEU A 177 22.69 -5.63 4.54
C LEU A 177 23.26 -6.53 5.63
N ARG A 178 23.93 -5.92 6.59
CA ARG A 178 24.41 -6.56 7.81
C ARG A 178 23.99 -5.69 8.98
N ALA A 179 23.40 -6.30 9.99
CA ALA A 179 23.12 -5.62 11.25
C ALA A 179 24.11 -6.10 12.30
N GLU A 180 24.86 -5.18 12.87
CA GLU A 180 25.75 -5.44 14.00
C GLU A 180 24.94 -5.33 15.30
N ASN A 181 25.14 -6.25 16.24
CA ASN A 181 24.59 -6.22 17.61
C ASN A 181 23.06 -6.37 17.78
N ILE A 182 22.34 -6.87 16.78
CA ILE A 182 20.90 -7.13 16.94
C ILE A 182 20.68 -8.54 17.47
N VAL A 183 19.87 -8.66 18.53
CA VAL A 183 19.40 -9.95 19.05
C VAL A 183 18.79 -10.72 17.88
N LYS A 184 19.26 -11.96 17.65
CA LYS A 184 18.76 -12.82 16.56
C LYS A 184 17.29 -13.16 16.79
N ASP A 185 16.39 -12.22 16.49
CA ASP A 185 14.97 -12.47 16.36
C ASP A 185 14.82 -13.39 15.15
N LYS A 186 14.38 -14.63 15.39
CA LYS A 186 14.20 -15.66 14.36
C LYS A 186 12.95 -15.38 13.51
N SER A 187 12.58 -14.13 13.32
CA SER A 187 11.40 -13.70 12.58
C SER A 187 11.78 -13.27 11.16
N TYR A 188 10.84 -13.43 10.23
CA TYR A 188 11.01 -12.95 8.86
C TYR A 188 10.95 -11.42 8.83
N ILE A 189 11.92 -10.81 8.16
CA ILE A 189 11.98 -9.37 7.87
C ILE A 189 11.49 -9.16 6.44
N TYR A 190 10.63 -8.17 6.24
CA TYR A 190 10.05 -7.85 4.95
C TYR A 190 10.33 -6.39 4.60
N VAL A 191 10.43 -6.09 3.31
CA VAL A 191 10.38 -4.71 2.83
C VAL A 191 8.95 -4.20 2.98
N VAL A 192 8.78 -3.13 3.75
CA VAL A 192 7.46 -2.56 4.03
C VAL A 192 7.16 -1.32 3.21
N GLY A 193 8.19 -0.63 2.72
CA GLY A 193 8.06 0.52 1.82
C GLY A 193 9.36 1.28 1.65
N VAL A 194 9.25 2.48 1.08
CA VAL A 194 10.36 3.41 0.86
C VAL A 194 9.89 4.81 1.26
N THR A 195 10.73 5.56 1.96
CA THR A 195 10.47 6.96 2.36
C THR A 195 10.65 7.92 1.18
N ALA A 196 10.14 9.15 1.26
CA ALA A 196 10.43 10.19 0.26
C ALA A 196 11.93 10.44 0.04
N SER A 197 12.76 10.28 1.08
CA SER A 197 14.23 10.39 0.99
C SER A 197 14.89 9.24 0.20
N GLY A 198 14.15 8.17 -0.11
CA GLY A 198 14.65 6.97 -0.80
C GLY A 198 15.21 5.90 0.14
N GLU A 199 14.94 5.98 1.45
CA GLU A 199 15.35 4.97 2.41
C GLU A 199 14.39 3.77 2.37
N ILE A 200 14.95 2.58 2.25
CA ILE A 200 14.20 1.33 2.21
C ILE A 200 13.90 0.92 3.64
N VAL A 201 12.62 0.78 3.95
CA VAL A 201 12.17 0.41 5.28
C VAL A 201 11.93 -1.10 5.32
N LEU A 202 12.56 -1.78 6.27
CA LEU A 202 12.34 -3.20 6.53
C LEU A 202 11.84 -3.44 7.95
N ALA A 203 10.87 -4.33 8.11
CA ALA A 203 10.34 -4.64 9.43
C ALA A 203 9.64 -6.02 9.44
N LYS A 204 9.29 -6.50 10.63
CA LYS A 204 8.47 -7.71 10.81
C LYS A 204 6.99 -7.38 10.80
N MET A 205 6.13 -8.36 10.53
CA MET A 205 4.68 -8.14 10.38
C MET A 205 3.87 -8.26 11.69
N ASN A 206 4.53 -8.44 12.84
CA ASN A 206 3.86 -8.61 14.13
C ASN A 206 4.52 -7.77 15.25
N ALA A 207 3.72 -7.34 16.21
CA ALA A 207 4.16 -6.46 17.31
C ALA A 207 3.88 -7.05 18.70
N TYR A 208 3.86 -8.38 18.87
CA TYR A 208 3.66 -8.96 20.20
C TYR A 208 4.88 -8.69 21.11
N LYS A 209 6.09 -9.07 20.66
CA LYS A 209 7.37 -8.73 21.32
C LYS A 209 8.00 -7.46 20.73
N PRO A 210 8.91 -6.80 21.47
CA PRO A 210 9.75 -5.73 20.92
C PRO A 210 10.38 -6.12 19.58
N PHE A 211 10.53 -5.14 18.70
CA PHE A 211 10.94 -5.40 17.32
C PHE A 211 11.65 -4.24 16.70
N TYR A 212 12.48 -4.53 15.69
CA TYR A 212 13.23 -3.50 14.99
C TYR A 212 12.55 -3.12 13.68
N VAL A 213 12.51 -1.82 13.42
CA VAL A 213 12.32 -1.25 12.09
C VAL A 213 13.68 -0.78 11.60
N PHE A 214 14.01 -1.17 10.38
CA PHE A 214 15.27 -0.90 9.73
C PHE A 214 15.09 0.15 8.64
N TYR A 215 16.00 1.12 8.61
CA TYR A 215 16.08 2.14 7.58
C TYR A 215 17.41 1.96 6.85
N PHE A 216 17.34 1.47 5.62
CA PHE A 216 18.50 1.32 4.76
C PHE A 216 18.56 2.48 3.76
N ASN A 217 19.66 3.21 3.77
CA ASN A 217 19.94 4.26 2.79
C ASN A 217 20.83 3.70 1.66
N PRO A 218 20.33 3.52 0.43
CA PRO A 218 21.12 2.95 -0.66
C PRO A 218 22.29 3.84 -1.10
N GLU A 219 22.14 5.16 -1.01
CA GLU A 219 23.16 6.13 -1.46
C GLU A 219 24.36 6.17 -0.51
N LYS A 220 24.08 6.16 0.80
CA LYS A 220 25.11 6.14 1.85
C LYS A 220 25.58 4.74 2.18
N ASN A 221 24.86 3.72 1.72
CA ASN A 221 25.03 2.31 2.09
C ASN A 221 25.05 2.10 3.61
N THR A 222 24.15 2.78 4.32
CA THR A 222 24.05 2.72 5.78
C THR A 222 22.76 2.05 6.21
N LEU A 223 22.82 1.20 7.23
CA LEU A 223 21.67 0.58 7.86
C LEU A 223 21.50 1.14 9.27
N GLN A 224 20.34 1.73 9.53
CA GLN A 224 19.93 2.15 10.88
C GLN A 224 18.77 1.27 11.35
N SER A 225 18.61 1.14 12.66
CA SER A 225 17.53 0.39 13.27
C SER A 225 16.96 1.11 14.47
N VAL A 226 15.65 1.09 14.60
CA VAL A 226 14.91 1.61 15.76
C VAL A 226 14.14 0.47 16.39
N GLU A 227 14.25 0.34 17.71
CA GLU A 227 13.45 -0.62 18.47
C GLU A 227 12.08 -0.03 18.80
N ILE A 228 11.03 -0.76 18.45
CA ILE A 228 9.64 -0.47 18.81
C ILE A 228 9.23 -1.44 19.91
N GLN A 229 8.69 -0.89 21.00
CA GLN A 229 8.11 -1.68 22.07
C GLN A 229 6.86 -2.41 21.54
N GLY A 230 6.79 -3.72 21.80
CA GLY A 230 5.64 -4.54 21.44
C GLY A 230 4.40 -4.18 22.27
N VAL A 231 3.27 -4.78 21.91
CA VAL A 231 1.96 -4.50 22.52
C VAL A 231 1.69 -5.41 23.73
N ARG A 232 2.24 -6.64 23.78
CA ARG A 232 1.99 -7.62 24.87
C ARG A 232 3.10 -8.67 25.01
N GLU A 233 3.57 -8.92 26.23
CA GLU A 233 4.54 -9.98 26.52
C GLU A 233 3.90 -11.37 26.77
N GLU A 234 2.62 -11.44 27.16
CA GLU A 234 2.12 -12.61 27.92
C GLU A 234 1.32 -13.69 27.19
N ASP A 235 0.97 -13.61 25.90
CA ASP A 235 0.32 -14.75 25.23
C ASP A 235 0.78 -14.95 23.77
N GLU A 236 1.21 -16.18 23.45
CA GLU A 236 1.77 -16.61 22.15
C GLU A 236 0.72 -16.79 21.04
N TRP A 237 -0.23 -15.86 20.89
CA TRP A 237 -1.14 -15.90 19.74
C TRP A 237 -0.55 -15.09 18.58
N PHE A 238 0.32 -15.75 17.80
CA PHE A 238 1.03 -15.19 16.63
C PHE A 238 0.16 -14.47 15.58
N TYR A 239 -1.16 -14.62 15.63
CA TYR A 239 -2.08 -14.20 14.56
C TYR A 239 -2.83 -12.89 14.84
N ASP A 240 -2.79 -12.32 16.05
CA ASP A 240 -3.70 -11.21 16.43
C ASP A 240 -3.03 -9.82 16.54
N HIS A 241 -1.72 -9.73 16.29
CA HIS A 241 -0.95 -8.49 16.45
C HIS A 241 -0.25 -8.05 15.16
N ARG A 242 -1.00 -8.05 14.05
CA ARG A 242 -0.46 -7.61 12.75
C ARG A 242 -0.13 -6.12 12.77
N VAL A 243 1.02 -5.78 12.22
CA VAL A 243 1.45 -4.39 12.02
C VAL A 243 1.20 -4.00 10.58
N TYR A 244 0.60 -2.83 10.39
CA TYR A 244 0.47 -2.19 9.08
C TYR A 244 1.39 -0.99 9.04
N TYR A 245 2.26 -0.95 8.03
CA TYR A 245 3.22 0.12 7.82
C TYR A 245 2.70 1.06 6.74
N PHE A 246 2.57 2.32 7.07
CA PHE A 246 2.21 3.40 6.16
C PHE A 246 3.46 4.27 5.99
N VAL A 247 4.42 3.77 5.20
CA VAL A 247 5.66 4.49 4.94
C VAL A 247 5.34 5.72 4.10
N ASP A 248 5.97 6.85 4.41
CA ASP A 248 5.76 8.11 3.69
C ASP A 248 4.32 8.64 3.76
N HIS A 249 3.63 8.36 4.87
CA HIS A 249 2.31 8.89 5.13
C HIS A 249 2.36 10.40 5.32
N VAL A 250 1.67 11.13 4.46
CA VAL A 250 1.51 12.59 4.54
C VAL A 250 0.05 12.92 4.78
N GLU A 251 -0.22 13.70 5.82
CA GLU A 251 -1.57 14.20 6.11
C GLU A 251 -1.89 15.43 5.27
N ASP A 252 -3.03 15.42 4.58
CA ASP A 252 -3.62 16.63 3.99
C ASP A 252 -4.88 17.00 4.77
N LEU A 253 -4.74 17.93 5.71
CA LEU A 253 -5.84 18.39 6.58
C LEU A 253 -6.96 19.10 5.78
N ARG A 254 -6.71 19.46 4.52
CA ARG A 254 -7.72 20.07 3.64
C ARG A 254 -8.52 19.02 2.87
N PHE A 255 -8.01 17.79 2.77
CA PHE A 255 -8.72 16.70 2.12
C PHE A 255 -9.74 16.10 3.07
N ASP A 256 -10.95 16.62 3.01
CA ASP A 256 -12.07 16.11 3.78
C ASP A 256 -12.86 15.10 2.95
N VAL A 257 -12.56 13.82 3.18
CA VAL A 257 -13.29 12.67 2.60
C VAL A 257 -14.79 12.84 2.82
N MET A 258 -15.23 13.40 3.95
CA MET A 258 -16.65 13.58 4.28
C MET A 258 -17.31 14.69 3.43
N LYS A 259 -16.59 15.80 3.17
CA LYS A 259 -17.07 16.86 2.28
C LYS A 259 -17.26 16.40 0.84
N THR A 260 -16.34 15.57 0.34
CA THR A 260 -16.47 14.96 -0.99
C THR A 260 -17.58 13.90 -1.07
N THR A 261 -18.08 13.42 0.06
CA THR A 261 -19.05 12.32 0.14
C THR A 261 -20.36 12.74 0.80
N TYR A 262 -20.75 14.03 0.75
CA TYR A 262 -21.96 14.57 1.41
C TYR A 262 -23.32 13.91 1.02
N ALA A 263 -23.31 12.83 0.24
CA ALA A 263 -24.44 11.93 0.02
C ALA A 263 -24.38 10.60 0.80
N ALA A 264 -23.29 10.26 1.51
CA ALA A 264 -23.15 9.03 2.29
C ALA A 264 -22.96 9.34 3.78
N THR A 265 -23.76 8.66 4.62
CA THR A 265 -23.87 8.86 6.07
C THR A 265 -22.51 8.75 6.78
N SER A 266 -21.99 9.86 7.30
CA SER A 266 -20.74 9.89 8.08
C SER A 266 -20.93 9.29 9.47
N ILE A 267 -19.98 8.47 9.94
CA ILE A 267 -19.99 7.90 11.29
C ILE A 267 -18.62 8.15 11.94
N SER A 268 -18.61 8.72 13.14
CA SER A 268 -17.38 8.86 13.95
C SER A 268 -17.06 7.55 14.68
N PRO A 269 -15.77 7.20 14.88
CA PRO A 269 -15.42 6.06 15.71
C PRO A 269 -15.86 6.29 17.18
N PRO A 270 -16.24 5.22 17.91
CA PRO A 270 -16.52 5.32 19.34
C PRO A 270 -15.27 5.73 20.11
N GLU A 271 -15.43 6.57 21.13
CA GLU A 271 -14.33 7.02 22.00
C GLU A 271 -13.69 5.82 22.71
N HIS A 272 -12.44 5.51 22.36
CA HIS A 272 -11.61 4.57 23.11
C HIS A 272 -10.31 5.26 23.55
N ASN A 273 -9.97 5.07 24.83
CA ASN A 273 -8.77 5.61 25.46
C ASN A 273 -7.51 5.19 24.68
N THR A 274 -6.88 6.15 24.02
CA THR A 274 -5.64 5.97 23.26
C THR A 274 -4.45 6.28 24.18
N SER A 275 -3.52 5.35 24.33
CA SER A 275 -2.19 5.64 24.88
C SER A 275 -1.29 6.11 23.73
N THR A 276 -0.86 7.37 23.79
CA THR A 276 0.17 7.93 22.90
C THR A 276 1.51 7.88 23.62
N SER A 277 2.49 7.21 23.02
CA SER A 277 3.89 7.29 23.45
C SER A 277 4.65 8.08 22.39
N SER A 278 5.17 9.24 22.77
CA SER A 278 5.99 10.10 21.92
C SER A 278 7.43 10.10 22.40
N ARG A 279 8.35 9.71 21.52
CA ARG A 279 9.68 10.30 21.49
C ARG A 279 10.17 10.30 20.04
N GLU A 280 10.19 11.51 19.48
CA GLU A 280 10.74 11.93 18.18
C GLU A 280 10.32 11.06 16.97
N ASP A 281 9.23 11.50 16.33
CA ASP A 281 8.75 11.24 14.96
C ASP A 281 8.17 9.88 14.53
N HIS A 282 7.84 8.97 15.44
CA HIS A 282 7.01 7.80 15.08
C HIS A 282 5.80 7.63 16.01
N GLN A 283 4.60 7.94 15.50
CA GLN A 283 3.34 7.66 16.21
C GLN A 283 2.92 6.21 15.99
N VAL A 284 2.94 5.39 17.05
CA VAL A 284 2.30 4.07 17.05
C VAL A 284 0.87 4.23 17.57
N ARG A 285 -0.13 3.88 16.74
CA ARG A 285 -1.53 3.83 17.15
C ARG A 285 -2.06 2.41 17.10
N THR A 286 -2.61 1.95 18.21
CA THR A 286 -3.26 0.64 18.32
C THR A 286 -4.74 0.79 17.96
N VAL A 287 -5.20 0.11 16.92
CA VAL A 287 -6.62 0.08 16.54
C VAL A 287 -7.13 -1.35 16.73
N ALA A 288 -8.11 -1.53 17.59
CA ALA A 288 -8.70 -2.83 17.91
C ALA A 288 -9.71 -3.27 16.84
N HIS A 289 -9.31 -3.46 15.59
CA HIS A 289 -10.20 -4.06 14.59
C HIS A 289 -9.46 -4.90 13.53
N ARG A 290 -10.12 -6.01 13.13
CA ARG A 290 -9.68 -6.99 12.13
C ARG A 290 -9.93 -6.47 10.71
N HIS A 291 -9.36 -5.32 10.34
CA HIS A 291 -9.52 -4.74 9.01
C HIS A 291 -8.21 -4.70 8.24
N ARG A 292 -8.30 -4.91 6.92
CA ARG A 292 -7.19 -4.72 5.98
C ARG A 292 -7.19 -3.26 5.54
N PHE A 293 -6.10 -2.56 5.84
CA PHE A 293 -5.84 -1.20 5.38
C PHE A 293 -4.94 -1.23 4.15
N GLU A 294 -5.18 -0.33 3.22
CA GLU A 294 -4.29 -0.05 2.10
C GLU A 294 -3.82 1.40 2.26
N SER A 295 -2.51 1.60 2.34
CA SER A 295 -1.89 2.93 2.43
C SER A 295 -1.75 3.51 1.02
N VAL A 296 -2.04 4.80 0.85
CA VAL A 296 -1.71 5.52 -0.38
C VAL A 296 -0.52 6.42 -0.10
N ASN A 297 0.60 6.14 -0.77
CA ASN A 297 1.74 7.05 -0.82
C ASN A 297 1.30 8.30 -1.60
N LYS A 298 1.53 9.50 -1.06
CA LYS A 298 1.23 10.75 -1.77
C LYS A 298 2.43 11.17 -2.62
N PHE A 299 2.10 11.87 -3.69
CA PHE A 299 2.95 12.36 -4.77
C PHE A 299 3.72 13.59 -4.31
N ASP A 300 5.01 13.65 -4.65
CA ASP A 300 5.78 14.88 -4.61
C ASP A 300 5.17 15.86 -5.63
N ALA A 301 4.35 16.78 -5.12
CA ALA A 301 3.84 17.90 -5.88
C ALA A 301 4.79 19.10 -5.69
N LEU A 302 5.86 19.19 -6.49
CA LEU A 302 6.55 20.47 -6.75
C LEU A 302 7.23 20.48 -8.15
N CYS A 303 6.67 21.35 -9.01
CA CYS A 303 7.30 22.21 -10.00
C CYS A 303 8.35 21.65 -10.97
N LEU A 304 7.99 21.52 -12.26
CA LEU A 304 8.78 22.03 -13.38
C LEU A 304 7.86 22.23 -14.61
N LEU A 305 7.24 23.41 -14.73
CA LEU A 305 6.88 24.03 -16.02
C LEU A 305 6.79 25.55 -15.83
N GLU A 306 7.94 26.18 -15.62
CA GLU A 306 8.33 27.49 -16.15
C GLU A 306 9.82 27.23 -16.53
N ASP A 307 10.24 27.33 -17.79
CA ASP A 307 10.33 28.54 -18.59
C ASP A 307 10.13 28.27 -20.10
N ASP A 308 9.52 29.25 -20.78
CA ASP A 308 9.52 29.65 -22.21
C ASP A 308 9.78 28.63 -23.33
#